data_AF-A0A4S2VGU6-F1
#
_entry.id   AF-A0A4S2VGU6-F1
#
_cell.length_a   1.000
_cell.length_b   1.000
_cell.length_c   1.000
_cell.angle_alpha   90.00
_cell.angle_beta   90.00
_cell.angle_gamma   90.00
#
_symmetry.space_group_name_H-M   'P 1'
#
loop_
_entity.id
_entity.type
_entity.pdbx_description
1 polymer ?
#
loop_
_entity_poly.entity_id
_entity_poly.type
_entity_poly.pdbx_seq_one_letter_code
_entity_poly.pdbx_strand_id
1 'polypeptide(L)'
;MDKDITIRLAQQPEADALLGRSPLAALVGMLLDQQVPMEWAFSGPWTIARRLGSDDLDAHAVAAYDPEAFAALLSEKPAVHRYPGSMATRIQQLCAYLVEHYDGNAEAVWADAATGQELLGRLKALPGFGEQKAQIFLALLGKRFGVRPTGWREAAGGYGQANVYRSAADITGPESLAKVRAHKQEMKAAAKAAKAAGGS
;
A
#
# COMPACT_ATOMS: atom_id res chain seq x y z
N MET A 1 9.43 -4.32 -13.03
CA MET A 1 8.01 -4.14 -13.44
C MET A 1 7.82 -3.89 -14.94
N ASP A 2 6.86 -4.56 -15.58
CA ASP A 2 6.42 -4.24 -16.95
C ASP A 2 5.72 -2.88 -17.04
N LYS A 3 5.89 -2.16 -18.16
CA LYS A 3 5.33 -0.82 -18.40
C LYS A 3 3.79 -0.79 -18.60
N ASP A 4 3.14 -1.95 -18.64
CA ASP A 4 1.70 -2.07 -18.97
C ASP A 4 0.79 -2.33 -17.74
N ILE A 5 1.33 -2.24 -16.52
CA ILE A 5 0.54 -2.47 -15.30
C ILE A 5 -0.49 -1.36 -15.11
N THR A 6 -1.76 -1.69 -15.32
CA THR A 6 -2.89 -0.76 -15.09
C THR A 6 -3.39 -0.87 -13.63
N ILE A 7 -3.04 0.13 -12.83
CA ILE A 7 -3.56 0.36 -11.47
C ILE A 7 -4.73 1.37 -11.54
N ARG A 8 -5.70 1.21 -10.63
CA ARG A 8 -6.88 2.08 -10.50
C ARG A 8 -7.27 2.26 -9.03
N LEU A 9 -6.30 2.51 -8.16
CA LEU A 9 -6.51 2.59 -6.72
C LEU A 9 -6.74 4.04 -6.28
N ALA A 10 -5.95 4.96 -6.80
CA ALA A 10 -6.05 6.38 -6.51
C ALA A 10 -7.27 7.04 -7.18
N GLN A 11 -7.79 6.43 -8.26
CA GLN A 11 -8.83 7.02 -9.12
C GLN A 11 -8.37 8.36 -9.74
N GLN A 12 -7.05 8.47 -9.93
CA GLN A 12 -6.39 9.63 -10.49
C GLN A 12 -5.31 9.11 -11.46
N PRO A 13 -5.41 9.37 -12.77
CA PRO A 13 -4.54 8.75 -13.77
C PRO A 13 -3.04 8.87 -13.48
N GLU A 14 -2.56 10.04 -13.04
CA GLU A 14 -1.15 10.28 -12.80
C GLU A 14 -0.64 9.56 -11.55
N ALA A 15 -1.45 9.48 -10.51
CA ALA A 15 -1.13 8.75 -9.29
C ALA A 15 -1.17 7.24 -9.54
N ASP A 16 -2.18 6.76 -10.25
CA ASP A 16 -2.31 5.36 -10.66
C ASP A 16 -1.15 4.92 -11.57
N ALA A 17 -0.70 5.79 -12.48
CA ALA A 17 0.47 5.55 -13.31
C ALA A 17 1.76 5.47 -12.49
N LEU A 18 1.90 6.24 -11.41
CA LEU A 18 3.04 6.13 -10.48
C LEU A 18 2.99 4.80 -9.74
N LEU A 19 1.84 4.43 -9.17
CA LEU A 19 1.67 3.16 -8.44
C LEU A 19 1.98 1.93 -9.31
N GLY A 20 1.67 1.98 -10.61
CA GLY A 20 1.94 0.88 -11.54
C GLY A 20 3.41 0.68 -11.86
N ARG A 21 4.21 1.76 -11.86
CA ARG A 21 5.65 1.72 -12.24
C ARG A 21 6.62 1.74 -11.07
N SER A 22 6.21 2.22 -9.90
CA SER A 22 7.08 2.47 -8.75
C SER A 22 6.78 1.50 -7.58
N PRO A 23 7.67 0.51 -7.35
CA PRO A 23 7.65 -0.36 -6.18
C PRO A 23 7.50 0.39 -4.86
N LEU A 24 8.25 1.48 -4.68
CA LEU A 24 8.23 2.27 -3.45
C LEU A 24 6.90 3.02 -3.30
N ALA A 25 6.37 3.61 -4.39
CA ALA A 25 5.07 4.25 -4.35
C ALA A 25 3.95 3.27 -3.97
N ALA A 26 3.99 2.04 -4.48
CA ALA A 26 3.02 1.01 -4.12
C ALA A 26 3.08 0.67 -2.61
N LEU A 27 4.28 0.50 -2.05
CA LEU A 27 4.47 0.26 -0.61
C LEU A 27 3.99 1.44 0.23
N VAL A 28 4.34 2.68 -0.15
CA VAL A 28 3.92 3.89 0.56
C VAL A 28 2.40 4.08 0.50
N GLY A 29 1.77 3.82 -0.64
CA GLY A 29 0.31 3.88 -0.78
C GLY A 29 -0.38 2.88 0.16
N MET A 30 0.13 1.65 0.24
CA MET A 30 -0.38 0.64 1.17
C MET A 30 -0.11 1.00 2.65
N LEU A 31 1.04 1.60 2.95
CA LEU A 31 1.35 2.10 4.28
C LEU A 31 0.31 3.15 4.72
N LEU A 32 -0.06 4.05 3.80
CA LEU A 32 -1.04 5.13 4.01
C LEU A 32 -2.50 4.65 4.04
N ASP A 33 -2.85 3.46 3.53
CA ASP A 33 -4.22 2.92 3.53
C ASP A 33 -4.65 2.49 4.93
N GLN A 34 -4.85 3.48 5.78
CA GLN A 34 -5.36 3.32 7.13
C GLN A 34 -6.16 4.56 7.49
N GLN A 35 -7.36 4.35 8.02
CA GLN A 35 -8.13 5.44 8.63
C GLN A 35 -8.53 6.61 7.68
N VAL A 36 -8.23 6.52 6.39
CA VAL A 36 -8.69 7.44 5.32
C VAL A 36 -9.37 6.63 4.21
N PRO A 37 -10.11 7.26 3.29
CA PRO A 37 -10.49 6.63 2.02
C PRO A 37 -9.25 6.12 1.30
N MET A 38 -9.35 4.90 0.76
CA MET A 38 -8.26 4.20 0.10
C MET A 38 -7.72 5.00 -1.09
N GLU A 39 -8.60 5.65 -1.85
CA GLU A 39 -8.25 6.50 -2.99
C GLU A 39 -7.31 7.63 -2.56
N TRP A 40 -7.61 8.29 -1.43
CA TRP A 40 -6.75 9.35 -0.88
C TRP A 40 -5.39 8.79 -0.44
N ALA A 41 -5.37 7.63 0.24
CA ALA A 41 -4.11 6.98 0.62
C ALA A 41 -3.23 6.67 -0.59
N PHE A 42 -3.80 6.11 -1.65
CA PHE A 42 -3.07 5.72 -2.86
C PHE A 42 -2.72 6.92 -3.78
N SER A 43 -3.37 8.08 -3.64
CA SER A 43 -2.88 9.36 -4.22
C SER A 43 -1.69 9.96 -3.46
N GLY A 44 -1.45 9.52 -2.23
CA GLY A 44 -0.41 10.06 -1.35
C GLY A 44 1.01 10.03 -1.94
N PRO A 45 1.51 8.89 -2.45
CA PRO A 45 2.84 8.79 -3.05
C PRO A 45 3.10 9.80 -4.16
N TRP A 46 2.12 10.01 -5.04
CA TRP A 46 2.23 10.97 -6.13
C TRP A 46 2.25 12.41 -5.63
N THR A 47 1.45 12.72 -4.62
CA THR A 47 1.45 14.05 -3.97
C THR A 47 2.81 14.34 -3.34
N ILE A 48 3.40 13.36 -2.66
CA ILE A 48 4.74 13.46 -2.06
C ILE A 48 5.80 13.69 -3.14
N ALA A 49 5.83 12.85 -4.19
CA ALA A 49 6.81 12.98 -5.28
C ALA A 49 6.77 14.37 -5.91
N ARG A 50 5.57 14.90 -6.20
CA ARG A 50 5.40 16.25 -6.75
C ARG A 50 5.92 17.35 -5.84
N ARG A 51 5.70 17.26 -4.53
CA ARG A 51 6.19 18.25 -3.56
C ARG A 51 7.71 18.19 -3.39
N LEU A 52 8.30 17.01 -3.57
CA LEU A 52 9.75 16.83 -3.63
C LEU A 52 10.35 17.28 -4.97
N GLY A 53 9.54 17.68 -5.94
CA GLY A 53 9.99 18.08 -7.28
C GLY A 53 10.48 16.89 -8.12
N SER A 54 10.01 15.68 -7.82
CA SER A 54 10.42 14.42 -8.46
C SER A 54 9.23 13.74 -9.14
N ASP A 55 9.54 12.91 -10.13
CA ASP A 55 8.64 12.05 -10.88
C ASP A 55 8.48 10.64 -10.27
N ASP A 56 9.29 10.30 -9.28
CA ASP A 56 9.18 9.10 -8.42
C ASP A 56 9.59 9.40 -6.96
N LEU A 57 9.36 8.44 -6.07
CA LEU A 57 9.93 8.42 -4.72
C LEU A 57 11.29 7.71 -4.73
N ASP A 58 12.25 8.25 -3.99
CA ASP A 58 13.54 7.63 -3.75
C ASP A 58 13.70 7.33 -2.25
N ALA A 59 14.03 6.08 -1.91
CA ALA A 59 14.11 5.64 -0.52
C ALA A 59 15.23 6.37 0.24
N HIS A 60 16.37 6.62 -0.39
CA HIS A 60 17.50 7.33 0.25
C HIS A 60 17.13 8.78 0.53
N ALA A 61 16.57 9.48 -0.44
CA ALA A 61 16.14 10.87 -0.33
C ALA A 61 15.07 11.04 0.75
N VAL A 62 14.08 10.15 0.81
CA VAL A 62 13.03 10.20 1.83
C VAL A 62 13.58 9.85 3.22
N ALA A 63 14.43 8.82 3.34
CA ALA A 63 15.02 8.43 4.61
C ALA A 63 15.96 9.50 5.18
N ALA A 64 16.70 10.20 4.32
CA ALA A 64 17.63 11.27 4.71
C ALA A 64 16.98 12.65 4.83
N TYR A 65 15.70 12.80 4.46
CA TYR A 65 15.01 14.08 4.54
C TYR A 65 14.89 14.55 6.00
N ASP A 66 15.01 15.86 6.23
CA ASP A 66 14.79 16.43 7.57
C ASP A 66 13.38 16.06 8.09
N PRO A 67 13.24 15.42 9.27
CA PRO A 67 11.95 14.89 9.72
C PRO A 67 10.86 15.96 9.88
N GLU A 68 11.21 17.15 10.37
CA GLU A 68 10.25 18.24 10.57
C GLU A 68 9.82 18.83 9.23
N ALA A 69 10.76 19.05 8.31
CA ALA A 69 10.49 19.52 6.96
C ALA A 69 9.66 18.50 6.16
N PHE A 70 9.93 17.19 6.30
CA PHE A 70 9.14 16.15 5.63
C PHE A 70 7.71 16.09 6.19
N ALA A 71 7.56 16.18 7.51
CA ALA A 71 6.25 16.27 8.14
C ALA A 71 5.47 17.53 7.69
N ALA A 72 6.14 18.68 7.57
CA ALA A 72 5.56 19.91 7.05
C ALA A 72 5.13 19.73 5.58
N LEU A 73 5.99 19.14 4.76
CA LEU A 73 5.71 18.83 3.35
C LEU A 73 4.46 17.95 3.21
N LEU A 74 4.27 16.92 4.05
CA LEU A 74 3.05 16.10 4.03
C LEU A 74 1.80 16.84 4.56
N SER A 75 2.01 17.87 5.38
CA SER A 75 0.96 18.66 6.03
C SER A 75 0.45 19.82 5.17
N GLU A 76 1.19 20.24 4.14
CA GLU A 76 0.74 21.25 3.18
C GLU A 76 -0.64 20.90 2.61
N LYS A 77 -1.52 21.89 2.50
CA LYS A 77 -2.92 21.68 2.09
C LYS A 77 -3.04 21.53 0.56
N PRO A 78 -3.84 20.56 0.07
CA PRO A 78 -4.53 19.51 0.84
C PRO A 78 -3.54 18.49 1.41
N ALA A 79 -3.69 18.14 2.69
CA ALA A 79 -2.75 17.25 3.37
C ALA A 79 -2.70 15.86 2.72
N VAL A 80 -1.54 15.20 2.76
CA VAL A 80 -1.34 13.84 2.22
C VAL A 80 -2.16 12.80 2.98
N HIS A 81 -2.41 13.05 4.27
CA HIS A 81 -3.17 12.15 5.13
C HIS A 81 -3.88 12.97 6.22
N ARG A 82 -4.88 12.38 6.90
CA ARG A 82 -5.52 12.99 8.08
C ARG A 82 -4.59 13.09 9.31
N TYR A 83 -3.46 12.41 9.28
CA TYR A 83 -2.41 12.37 10.30
C TYR A 83 -1.02 12.56 9.65
N PRO A 84 -0.76 13.71 9.03
CA PRO A 84 0.39 13.88 8.14
C PRO A 84 1.73 13.70 8.86
N GLY A 85 1.93 14.26 10.05
CA GLY A 85 3.17 14.10 10.82
C GLY A 85 3.47 12.65 11.20
N SER A 86 2.49 11.92 11.74
CA SER A 86 2.70 10.49 12.08
C SER A 86 2.96 9.62 10.84
N MET A 87 2.31 9.93 9.72
CA MET A 87 2.56 9.19 8.47
C MET A 87 3.91 9.54 7.86
N ALA A 88 4.39 10.78 7.99
CA ALA A 88 5.73 11.18 7.58
C ALA A 88 6.80 10.33 8.26
N THR A 89 6.75 10.23 9.60
CA THR A 89 7.66 9.38 10.37
C THR A 89 7.62 7.91 9.92
N ARG A 90 6.42 7.35 9.69
CA ARG A 90 6.28 5.95 9.25
C ARG A 90 6.84 5.71 7.85
N ILE A 91 6.66 6.67 6.95
CA ILE A 91 7.22 6.61 5.59
C ILE A 91 8.75 6.64 5.65
N GLN A 92 9.33 7.54 6.47
CA GLN A 92 10.79 7.57 6.65
C GLN A 92 11.32 6.28 7.27
N GLN A 93 10.63 5.70 8.25
CA GLN A 93 10.99 4.40 8.83
C GLN A 93 10.96 3.27 7.80
N LEU A 94 9.92 3.22 6.95
CA LEU A 94 9.85 2.28 5.85
C LEU A 94 11.03 2.46 4.88
N CYS A 95 11.33 3.70 4.49
CA CYS A 95 12.43 3.99 3.57
C CYS A 95 13.79 3.67 4.19
N ALA A 96 14.01 3.97 5.47
CA ALA A 96 15.24 3.63 6.19
C ALA A 96 15.45 2.11 6.24
N TYR A 97 14.39 1.34 6.53
CA TYR A 97 14.44 -0.13 6.49
C TYR A 97 14.79 -0.66 5.10
N LEU A 98 14.23 -0.06 4.04
CA LEU A 98 14.57 -0.43 2.66
C LEU A 98 16.01 -0.09 2.32
N VAL A 99 16.53 1.05 2.76
CA VAL A 99 17.96 1.42 2.60
C VAL A 99 18.85 0.40 3.31
N GLU A 100 18.56 0.07 4.57
CA GLU A 100 19.38 -0.83 5.38
C GLU A 100 19.40 -2.27 4.86
N HIS A 101 18.25 -2.80 4.45
CA HIS A 101 18.12 -4.23 4.14
C HIS A 101 18.02 -4.54 2.64
N TYR A 102 17.74 -3.54 1.81
CA TYR A 102 17.49 -3.71 0.37
C TYR A 102 18.18 -2.63 -0.49
N ASP A 103 19.15 -1.88 0.05
CA ASP A 103 19.88 -0.82 -0.66
C ASP A 103 18.94 0.22 -1.31
N GLY A 104 17.81 0.49 -0.64
CA GLY A 104 16.78 1.42 -1.10
C GLY A 104 15.89 0.86 -2.22
N ASN A 105 16.15 -0.35 -2.71
CA ASN A 105 15.38 -0.98 -3.77
C ASN A 105 14.15 -1.71 -3.21
N ALA A 106 12.98 -1.04 -3.29
CA ALA A 106 11.71 -1.64 -2.89
C ALA A 106 11.33 -2.92 -3.67
N GLU A 107 11.73 -3.08 -4.94
CA GLU A 107 11.41 -4.29 -5.73
C GLU A 107 12.13 -5.52 -5.18
N ALA A 108 13.31 -5.34 -4.56
CA ALA A 108 14.09 -6.43 -3.97
C ALA A 108 13.39 -7.13 -2.80
N VAL A 109 12.34 -6.53 -2.23
CA VAL A 109 11.48 -7.20 -1.25
C VAL A 109 10.84 -8.47 -1.83
N TRP A 110 10.52 -8.48 -3.13
CA TRP A 110 9.82 -9.60 -3.79
C TRP A 110 10.49 -10.16 -5.04
N ALA A 111 11.53 -9.51 -5.57
CA ALA A 111 12.14 -9.89 -6.85
C ALA A 111 12.65 -11.35 -6.89
N ASP A 112 13.21 -11.84 -5.77
CA ASP A 112 13.84 -13.15 -5.64
C ASP A 112 13.11 -14.10 -4.67
N ALA A 113 11.95 -13.69 -4.12
CA ALA A 113 11.20 -14.53 -3.19
C ALA A 113 10.70 -15.80 -3.91
N ALA A 114 11.06 -16.97 -3.40
CA ALA A 114 10.71 -18.24 -4.03
C ALA A 114 9.28 -18.69 -3.69
N THR A 115 8.80 -18.32 -2.49
CA THR A 115 7.48 -18.74 -1.97
C THR A 115 6.64 -17.57 -1.49
N GLY A 116 5.32 -17.77 -1.49
CA GLY A 116 4.34 -16.85 -0.91
C GLY A 116 4.58 -16.61 0.57
N GLN A 117 4.96 -17.65 1.33
CA GLN A 117 5.24 -17.57 2.75
C GLN A 117 6.49 -16.74 3.03
N GLU A 118 7.56 -16.94 2.25
CA GLU A 118 8.77 -16.12 2.32
C GLU A 118 8.44 -14.65 2.03
N LEU A 119 7.74 -14.38 0.93
CA LEU A 119 7.35 -13.03 0.57
C LEU A 119 6.45 -12.38 1.64
N LEU A 120 5.49 -13.13 2.18
CA LEU A 120 4.66 -12.64 3.29
C LEU A 120 5.52 -12.30 4.52
N GLY A 121 6.52 -13.13 4.84
CA GLY A 121 7.48 -12.87 5.91
C GLY A 121 8.24 -11.56 5.70
N ARG A 122 8.79 -11.34 4.50
CA ARG A 122 9.50 -10.10 4.13
C ARG A 122 8.57 -8.89 4.22
N LEU A 123 7.33 -8.99 3.72
CA LEU A 123 6.34 -7.91 3.81
C LEU A 123 5.95 -7.58 5.26
N LYS A 124 5.82 -8.58 6.13
CA LYS A 124 5.53 -8.38 7.56
C LYS A 124 6.69 -7.74 8.34
N ALA A 125 7.91 -7.86 7.84
CA ALA A 125 9.07 -7.23 8.44
C ALA A 125 9.16 -5.72 8.15
N LEU A 126 8.46 -5.24 7.10
CA LEU A 126 8.43 -3.82 6.76
C LEU A 126 7.76 -2.99 7.86
N PRO A 127 8.37 -1.86 8.29
CA PRO A 127 7.74 -0.95 9.23
C PRO A 127 6.34 -0.50 8.77
N GLY A 128 5.35 -0.69 9.64
CA GLY A 128 3.95 -0.33 9.37
C GLY A 128 3.12 -1.37 8.60
N PHE A 129 3.68 -2.56 8.33
CA PHE A 129 2.99 -3.70 7.69
C PHE A 129 2.66 -4.81 8.71
N GLY A 130 1.48 -4.71 9.32
CA GLY A 130 0.90 -5.82 10.07
C GLY A 130 0.37 -6.93 9.16
N GLU A 131 0.01 -8.09 9.75
CA GLU A 131 -0.44 -9.30 9.05
C GLU A 131 -1.43 -9.02 7.91
N GLN A 132 -2.56 -8.36 8.22
CA GLN A 132 -3.59 -8.10 7.23
C GLN A 132 -3.08 -7.23 6.06
N LYS A 133 -2.27 -6.21 6.35
CA LYS A 133 -1.72 -5.31 5.33
C LYS A 133 -0.73 -6.05 4.43
N ALA A 134 0.13 -6.88 5.02
CA ALA A 134 1.06 -7.72 4.29
C ALA A 134 0.33 -8.72 3.38
N GLN A 135 -0.73 -9.37 3.87
CA GLN A 135 -1.56 -10.27 3.05
C GLN A 135 -2.28 -9.54 1.90
N ILE A 136 -2.83 -8.35 2.15
CA ILE A 136 -3.46 -7.54 1.10
C ILE A 136 -2.42 -7.11 0.06
N PHE A 137 -1.22 -6.68 0.48
CA PHE A 137 -0.16 -6.29 -0.44
C PHE A 137 0.38 -7.48 -1.24
N LEU A 138 0.54 -8.65 -0.63
CA LEU A 138 0.86 -9.89 -1.33
C LEU A 138 -0.20 -10.23 -2.38
N ALA A 139 -1.49 -10.11 -2.03
CA ALA A 139 -2.57 -10.30 -2.99
C ALA A 139 -2.49 -9.29 -4.14
N LEU A 140 -2.19 -8.02 -3.85
CA LEU A 140 -2.04 -6.95 -4.84
C LEU A 140 -0.90 -7.28 -5.80
N LEU A 141 0.27 -7.67 -5.27
CA LEU A 141 1.43 -8.10 -6.03
C LEU A 141 1.09 -9.26 -7.00
N GLY A 142 0.46 -10.32 -6.52
CA GLY A 142 0.14 -11.48 -7.38
C GLY A 142 -1.01 -11.25 -8.37
N LYS A 143 -2.03 -10.47 -7.98
CA LYS A 143 -3.20 -10.19 -8.83
C LYS A 143 -2.95 -9.11 -9.86
N ARG A 144 -2.16 -8.09 -9.53
CA ARG A 144 -2.01 -6.87 -10.36
C ARG A 144 -0.62 -6.68 -10.93
N PHE A 145 0.42 -7.04 -10.17
CA PHE A 145 1.82 -6.82 -10.58
C PHE A 145 2.50 -8.06 -11.17
N GLY A 146 1.81 -9.20 -11.22
CA GLY A 146 2.35 -10.44 -11.80
C GLY A 146 3.37 -11.17 -10.92
N VAL A 147 3.62 -10.71 -9.70
CA VAL A 147 4.57 -11.32 -8.75
C VAL A 147 3.92 -12.54 -8.09
N ARG A 148 4.23 -13.73 -8.60
CA ARG A 148 3.49 -14.97 -8.29
C ARG A 148 4.43 -16.10 -7.82
N PRO A 149 5.15 -15.93 -6.69
CA PRO A 149 5.95 -17.02 -6.13
C PRO A 149 5.05 -18.19 -5.71
N THR A 150 5.64 -19.38 -5.56
CA THR A 150 4.88 -20.60 -5.26
C THR A 150 4.07 -20.44 -3.97
N GLY A 151 2.77 -20.72 -4.00
CA GLY A 151 1.90 -20.63 -2.82
C GLY A 151 1.47 -19.20 -2.41
N TRP A 152 1.63 -18.20 -3.29
CA TRP A 152 1.28 -16.81 -2.96
C TRP A 152 -0.20 -16.58 -2.62
N ARG A 153 -1.13 -17.35 -3.19
CA ARG A 153 -2.56 -17.19 -2.91
C ARG A 153 -2.91 -17.66 -1.51
N GLU A 154 -2.34 -18.79 -1.12
CA GLU A 154 -2.49 -19.38 0.20
C GLU A 154 -1.89 -18.47 1.27
N ALA A 155 -0.70 -17.94 1.02
CA ALA A 155 -0.04 -16.98 1.91
C ALA A 155 -0.79 -15.64 2.01
N ALA A 156 -1.46 -15.19 0.94
CA ALA A 156 -2.33 -14.01 0.99
C ALA A 156 -3.68 -14.27 1.71
N GLY A 157 -3.92 -15.50 2.17
CA GLY A 157 -5.11 -15.89 2.92
C GLY A 157 -6.41 -15.56 2.17
N GLY A 158 -7.38 -14.98 2.88
CA GLY A 158 -8.68 -14.61 2.33
C GLY A 158 -8.63 -13.58 1.19
N TYR A 159 -7.48 -12.93 0.96
CA TYR A 159 -7.27 -11.96 -0.11
C TYR A 159 -6.65 -12.59 -1.37
N GLY A 160 -6.10 -13.80 -1.29
CA GLY A 160 -5.46 -14.48 -2.43
C GLY A 160 -6.44 -15.16 -3.39
N GLN A 161 -7.69 -15.40 -2.96
CA GLN A 161 -8.71 -16.10 -3.74
C GLN A 161 -9.07 -15.35 -5.05
N ALA A 162 -9.40 -16.09 -6.11
CA ALA A 162 -9.91 -15.52 -7.35
C ALA A 162 -11.36 -15.06 -7.18
N ASN A 163 -11.78 -14.06 -7.97
CA ASN A 163 -13.17 -13.58 -8.03
C ASN A 163 -13.77 -13.15 -6.67
N VAL A 164 -12.93 -12.65 -5.76
CA VAL A 164 -13.36 -11.98 -4.53
C VAL A 164 -13.20 -10.46 -4.67
N TYR A 165 -13.90 -9.71 -3.82
CA TYR A 165 -13.89 -8.24 -3.83
C TYR A 165 -13.72 -7.71 -2.40
N ARG A 166 -12.57 -8.02 -1.79
CA ARG A 166 -12.32 -7.79 -0.36
C ARG A 166 -11.33 -6.65 -0.10
N SER A 167 -10.43 -6.36 -1.02
CA SER A 167 -9.35 -5.39 -0.78
C SER A 167 -8.94 -4.62 -2.03
N ALA A 168 -7.95 -3.73 -1.87
CA ALA A 168 -7.34 -2.99 -2.97
C ALA A 168 -6.85 -3.91 -4.10
N ALA A 169 -6.40 -5.13 -3.76
CA ALA A 169 -5.93 -6.12 -4.73
C ALA A 169 -6.99 -6.55 -5.76
N ASP A 170 -8.27 -6.34 -5.46
CA ASP A 170 -9.40 -6.76 -6.29
C ASP A 170 -9.92 -5.66 -7.23
N ILE A 171 -9.31 -4.46 -7.16
CA ILE A 171 -9.78 -3.29 -7.90
C ILE A 171 -9.11 -3.25 -9.27
N THR A 172 -9.94 -3.39 -10.30
CA THR A 172 -9.57 -3.40 -11.72
C THR A 172 -10.30 -2.31 -12.53
N GLY A 173 -11.30 -1.68 -11.92
CA GLY A 173 -12.15 -0.66 -12.53
C GLY A 173 -13.35 -0.28 -11.65
N PRO A 174 -14.23 0.61 -12.16
CA PRO A 174 -15.33 1.17 -11.38
C PRO A 174 -16.25 0.13 -10.73
N GLU A 175 -16.60 -0.94 -11.45
CA GLU A 175 -17.47 -2.00 -10.94
C GLU A 175 -16.84 -2.75 -9.76
N SER A 176 -15.58 -3.16 -9.90
CA SER A 176 -14.85 -3.84 -8.81
C SER A 176 -14.63 -2.93 -7.60
N LEU A 177 -14.42 -1.62 -7.82
CA LEU A 177 -14.31 -0.64 -6.74
C LEU A 177 -15.62 -0.56 -5.95
N ALA A 178 -16.76 -0.50 -6.64
CA ALA A 178 -18.07 -0.50 -5.99
C ALA A 178 -18.28 -1.77 -5.14
N LYS A 179 -17.91 -2.94 -5.66
CA LYS A 179 -17.99 -4.21 -4.91
C LYS A 179 -17.10 -4.24 -3.67
N VAL A 180 -15.85 -3.77 -3.77
CA VAL A 180 -14.93 -3.68 -2.63
C VAL A 180 -15.45 -2.71 -1.56
N ARG A 181 -16.02 -1.58 -1.97
CA ARG A 181 -16.64 -0.61 -1.03
C ARG A 181 -17.84 -1.23 -0.32
N ALA A 182 -18.72 -1.93 -1.03
CA ALA A 182 -19.86 -2.63 -0.45
C ALA A 182 -19.40 -3.67 0.60
N HIS A 183 -18.41 -4.50 0.25
CA HIS A 183 -17.85 -5.48 1.17
C HIS A 183 -17.25 -4.84 2.43
N LYS A 184 -16.47 -3.75 2.30
CA LYS A 184 -15.90 -3.02 3.45
C LYS A 184 -17.01 -2.45 4.35
N GLN A 185 -18.11 -1.97 3.77
CA GLN A 185 -19.26 -1.47 4.54
C GLN A 185 -19.97 -2.59 5.31
N GLU A 186 -20.24 -3.72 4.67
CA GLU A 186 -20.84 -4.90 5.28
C GLU A 186 -19.99 -5.42 6.45
N MET A 187 -18.68 -5.56 6.27
CA MET A 187 -17.77 -6.02 7.33
C MET A 187 -17.72 -5.04 8.51
N LYS A 188 -17.75 -3.73 8.25
CA LYS A 188 -17.80 -2.70 9.31
C LYS A 188 -19.13 -2.77 10.08
N ALA A 189 -20.25 -2.98 9.38
CA ALA A 189 -21.55 -3.15 10.01
C ALA A 189 -21.60 -4.41 10.89
N ALA A 190 -21.10 -5.54 10.37
CA ALA A 190 -20.99 -6.79 11.12
C ALA A 190 -20.10 -6.65 12.36
N ALA A 191 -18.94 -6.00 12.25
CA ALA A 191 -18.05 -5.75 13.39
C ALA A 191 -18.70 -4.86 14.46
N LYS A 192 -19.47 -3.83 14.04
CA LYS A 192 -20.23 -2.99 14.97
C LYS A 192 -21.32 -3.79 15.68
N ALA A 193 -22.04 -4.65 14.97
CA ALA A 193 -23.07 -5.51 15.53
C ALA A 193 -22.49 -6.52 16.53
N ALA A 194 -21.38 -7.18 16.18
CA ALA A 194 -20.69 -8.12 17.07
C ALA A 194 -20.19 -7.44 18.35
N LYS A 195 -19.64 -6.22 18.24
CA LYS A 195 -19.22 -5.43 19.41
C LYS A 195 -20.39 -5.03 20.31
N ALA A 196 -21.56 -4.74 19.72
CA ALA A 196 -22.77 -4.45 20.48
C ALA A 196 -23.32 -5.69 21.19
N ALA A 197 -23.24 -6.87 20.56
CA ALA A 197 -23.72 -8.13 21.13
C ALA A 197 -22.79 -8.73 22.20
N GLY A 198 -21.47 -8.54 22.10
CA GLY A 198 -20.50 -9.02 23.09
C GLY A 198 -20.23 -8.07 24.26
N GLY A 199 -20.89 -6.90 24.28
CA GLY A 199 -20.83 -5.92 25.36
C GLY A 199 -22.08 -5.86 26.24
N SER A 200 -23.02 -6.80 26.04
CA SER A 200 -24.20 -7.03 26.88
C SER A 200 -24.05 -8.28 27.73
#